data_AF-A0A7W1Z8E2-F1
#
_entry.id   AF-A0A7W1Z8E2-F1
#
_cell.length_a   1.000
_cell.length_b   1.000
_cell.length_c   1.000
_cell.angle_alpha   90.00
_cell.angle_beta   90.00
_cell.angle_gamma   90.00
#
_symmetry.space_group_name_H-M   'P 1'
#
loop_
_entity.id
_entity.type
_entity.pdbx_description
1 polymer ?
#
loop_
_entity_poly.entity_id
_entity_poly.type
_entity_poly.pdbx_seq_one_letter_code
_entity_poly.pdbx_strand_id
1 'polypeptide(L)' 'GGSLREVSKYGLNQDCGLLVNSSRSIIYASSGTDFAERAREEALKLQTEMSSLLEQQNIGL' A
#
# COMPACT_ATOMS: atom_id res chain seq x y z
N GLY A 1 9.51 -9.73 0.66
CA GLY A 1 8.06 -9.75 0.40
C GLY A 1 7.39 -10.01 1.72
N GLY A 2 6.43 -9.16 2.08
CA GLY A 2 5.58 -9.33 3.25
C GLY A 2 4.16 -8.98 2.85
N SER A 3 3.18 -9.56 3.53
CA SER A 3 1.77 -9.25 3.30
C SER A 3 1.43 -7.91 3.95
N LEU A 4 0.96 -6.93 3.18
CA LEU A 4 0.50 -5.65 3.73
C LEU A 4 -0.52 -5.88 4.84
N ARG A 5 -1.40 -6.87 4.66
CA ARG A 5 -2.39 -7.27 5.66
C ARG A 5 -1.76 -7.82 6.95
N GLU A 6 -0.74 -8.66 6.86
CA GLU A 6 -0.06 -9.18 8.07
C GLU A 6 0.68 -8.07 8.80
N VAL A 7 1.42 -7.24 8.07
CA VAL A 7 2.14 -6.12 8.69
C VAL A 7 1.16 -5.14 9.33
N SER A 8 0.03 -4.85 8.68
CA SER A 8 -1.00 -3.98 9.23
C SER A 8 -1.69 -4.58 10.45
N LYS A 9 -1.97 -5.89 10.44
CA LYS A 9 -2.59 -6.59 11.58
C LYS A 9 -1.78 -6.46 12.86
N TYR A 10 -0.45 -6.44 12.77
CA TYR A 10 0.43 -6.40 13.95
C TYR A 10 1.10 -5.04 14.18
N GLY A 11 1.09 -4.15 13.18
CA GLY A 11 1.80 -2.87 13.21
C GLY A 11 0.92 -1.63 13.36
N LEU A 12 -0.39 -1.74 13.15
CA LEU A 12 -1.33 -0.65 13.41
C LEU A 12 -1.72 -0.58 14.89
N ASN A 13 -2.10 0.61 15.37
CA ASN A 13 -2.76 0.80 16.65
C ASN A 13 -3.90 1.83 16.51
N GLN A 14 -4.65 2.10 17.58
CA GLN A 14 -5.81 3.00 17.52
C GLN A 14 -5.44 4.49 17.34
N ASP A 15 -4.18 4.85 17.58
CA ASP A 15 -3.71 6.23 17.59
C ASP A 15 -3.05 6.62 16.26
N CYS A 16 -2.45 5.67 15.53
CA CYS A 16 -1.74 5.95 14.29
C CYS A 16 -1.75 4.80 13.28
N GLY A 17 -1.65 5.20 12.01
CA GLY A 17 -1.43 4.29 10.88
C GLY A 17 0.01 3.78 10.78
N LEU A 18 0.30 3.04 9.71
CA LEU A 18 1.62 2.49 9.44
C LEU A 18 2.26 3.17 8.21
N LEU A 19 3.52 3.58 8.33
CA LEU A 19 4.31 4.01 7.17
C LEU A 19 4.91 2.78 6.47
N VAL A 20 4.31 2.41 5.34
CA VAL A 20 4.76 1.26 4.53
C VAL A 20 5.54 1.75 3.31
N ASN A 21 6.73 1.20 3.09
CA ASN A 21 7.46 1.38 1.85
C ASN A 21 7.16 0.22 0.87
N SER A 22 6.83 0.57 -0.37
CA SER A 22 6.63 -0.39 -1.47
C SER A 22 7.32 0.11 -2.73
N SER A 23 8.62 -0.15 -2.82
CA SER A 23 9.45 0.42 -3.90
C SER A 23 9.48 -0.47 -5.15
N ARG A 24 9.87 -1.75 -5.01
CA ARG A 24 10.16 -2.61 -6.18
C ARG A 24 8.94 -2.92 -7.03
N SER A 25 7.77 -3.14 -6.44
CA SER A 25 6.53 -3.40 -7.19
C SER A 25 6.11 -2.19 -8.04
N ILE A 26 6.40 -0.98 -7.58
CA ILE A 26 6.08 0.26 -8.28
C ILE A 26 7.17 0.60 -9.32
N ILE A 27 8.44 0.60 -8.91
CA ILE A 27 9.58 0.97 -9.76
C ILE A 27 9.81 -0.04 -10.90
N TYR A 28 9.44 -1.30 -10.71
CA TYR A 28 9.56 -2.34 -11.72
C TYR A 28 8.21 -2.81 -12.27
N ALA A 29 7.16 -1.99 -12.14
CA ALA A 29 5.83 -2.29 -12.69
C ALA A 29 5.85 -2.42 -14.23
N SER A 30 6.78 -1.74 -14.89
CA SER A 30 7.10 -1.94 -16.31
C SER A 30 8.53 -1.48 -16.61
N SER A 31 9.11 -2.05 -17.66
CA SER A 31 10.37 -1.62 -18.28
C SER A 31 10.17 -0.90 -19.62
N GLY A 32 8.93 -0.65 -20.03
CA GLY A 32 8.55 -0.05 -21.30
C GLY A 32 8.11 1.41 -21.20
N THR A 33 7.59 1.94 -22.32
CA THR A 33 7.09 3.33 -22.42
C THR A 33 5.83 3.58 -21.60
N ASP A 34 5.16 2.52 -21.14
CA ASP A 34 3.98 2.56 -20.27
C ASP A 34 4.33 2.63 -18.77
N PHE A 35 5.61 2.78 -18.41
CA PHE A 35 6.08 2.82 -17.02
C PHE A 35 5.25 3.74 -16.11
N ALA A 36 4.97 4.97 -16.55
CA ALA A 36 4.22 5.93 -15.73
C ALA A 36 2.79 5.46 -15.43
N GLU A 37 2.13 4.83 -16.39
CA GLU A 37 0.79 4.26 -16.23
C GLU A 37 0.84 3.06 -15.27
N ARG A 38 1.77 2.12 -15.50
CA ARG A 38 1.92 0.91 -14.69
C ARG A 38 2.33 1.20 -13.26
N ALA A 39 3.25 2.13 -13.05
CA ALA A 39 3.66 2.55 -11.71
C ALA A 39 2.48 3.21 -10.96
N ARG A 40 1.66 4.02 -11.64
CA ARG A 40 0.44 4.60 -11.07
C ARG A 40 -0.57 3.52 -10.71
N GLU A 41 -0.80 2.54 -11.58
CA GLU A 41 -1.71 1.42 -11.33
C GLU A 41 -1.30 0.66 -10.05
N GLU A 42 -0.03 0.29 -9.93
CA GLU A 42 0.49 -0.44 -8.75
C GLU A 42 0.42 0.41 -7.47
N ALA A 43 0.74 1.70 -7.56
CA ALA A 43 0.58 2.63 -6.43
C ALA A 43 -0.87 2.76 -5.98
N LEU A 44 -1.82 2.85 -6.92
CA LEU A 44 -3.24 2.99 -6.61
C LEU A 44 -3.83 1.72 -6.01
N LYS A 45 -3.45 0.54 -6.52
CA LYS A 45 -3.84 -0.76 -5.93
C LYS A 45 -3.41 -0.83 -4.47
N LEU A 46 -2.15 -0.49 -4.20
CA LEU A 46 -1.59 -0.51 -2.86
C LEU A 46 -2.30 0.48 -1.93
N GLN A 47 -2.52 1.72 -2.41
CA GLN A 47 -3.22 2.75 -1.62
C GLN A 47 -4.66 2.34 -1.30
N THR A 48 -5.35 1.69 -2.25
CA THR A 48 -6.72 1.20 -2.04
C THR A 48 -6.76 0.11 -0.97
N GLU A 49 -5.80 -0.82 -1.00
CA GLU A 49 -5.66 -1.85 0.03
C GLU A 49 -5.37 -1.23 1.42
N MET A 50 -4.48 -0.22 1.47
CA MET A 50 -4.19 0.51 2.72
C MET A 50 -5.43 1.23 3.28
N SER A 51 -6.22 1.91 2.43
CA SER A 51 -7.46 2.57 2.86
C SER A 51 -8.43 1.59 3.51
N SER A 52 -8.65 0.44 2.86
CA SER A 52 -9.55 -0.58 3.38
C SER A 52 -9.09 -1.12 4.75
N LEU A 53 -7.78 -1.24 4.97
CA LEU A 53 -7.23 -1.70 6.24
C LEU A 53 -7.38 -0.66 7.35
N LEU A 54 -7.22 0.63 7.04
CA LEU A 54 -7.44 1.72 8.00
C LEU A 54 -8.92 1.81 8.41
N GLU A 55 -9.84 1.71 7.44
CA GLU A 55 -11.28 1.67 7.68
C GLU A 55 -11.67 0.49 8.58
N GLN A 56 -11.13 -0.70 8.34
CA GLN A 56 -11.35 -1.88 9.18
C GLN A 56 -10.87 -1.71 10.63
N GLN A 57 -9.94 -0.79 10.89
CA GLN A 57 -9.39 -0.49 12.21
C GLN A 57 -9.93 0.83 12.80
N ASN A 58 -10.87 1.50 12.13
CA ASN A 58 -11.40 2.82 12.50
C ASN A 58 -10.32 3.91 12.69
N ILE A 59 -9.25 3.86 11.89
CA ILE A 59 -8.17 4.86 11.95
C ILE A 59 -8.42 5.93 10.88
N GLY A 60 -8.56 7.20 11.29
CA GLY A 60 -8.69 8.35 10.38
C GLY A 60 -10.10 8.61 9.83
N LEU A 61 -11.13 8.06 10.48
CA LEU A 61 -12.55 8.36 10.25
C LEU A 61 -13.09 9.36 11.27
#